data_AF-A0A963JDW5-F1
#
_entry.id   AF-A0A963JDW5-F1
#
_cell.length_a   1.000
_cell.length_b   1.000
_cell.length_c   1.000
_cell.angle_alpha   90.00
_cell.angle_beta   90.00
_cell.angle_gamma   90.00
#
_symmetry.space_group_name_H-M   'P 1'
#
loop_
_entity.id
_entity.type
_entity.pdbx_description
1 polymer ?
#
loop_
_entity_poly.entity_id
_entity_poly.type
_entity_poly.pdbx_seq_one_letter_code
_entity_poly.pdbx_strand_id
1 'polypeptide(L)'
;MAHYVLVHGAWHGGWCWRDVAAALRAAGHTVATPTHTGVGDRAHQGGADVTLQTHISDVIAAIEAEELQDIVLVGHSYGGMVITGVADRLGARVRSLVYLDAFVPESGQSLIDLVKVTLPAEVAAGFIGAFHDSAREAGLMAPIPAEAFGIKPENRAWVDRRCVPQSLATFTTPVLLSGGAAPRERVYMLADGWDPSPFRHFAARLEGQPGWRL
;
A
#
# COMPACT_ATOMS: atom_id res chain seq x y z
N MET A 1 21.73 11.33 -5.76
CA MET A 1 21.22 9.97 -6.02
C MET A 1 20.43 9.51 -4.80
N ALA A 2 19.34 8.76 -4.98
CA ALA A 2 18.51 8.24 -3.89
C ALA A 2 18.04 6.82 -4.23
N HIS A 3 17.70 6.03 -3.21
CA HIS A 3 17.13 4.68 -3.35
C HIS A 3 15.63 4.74 -3.05
N TYR A 4 14.80 4.50 -4.04
CA TYR A 4 13.35 4.45 -3.90
C TYR A 4 12.87 3.00 -3.80
N VAL A 5 11.98 2.74 -2.87
CA VAL A 5 11.23 1.48 -2.78
C VAL A 5 9.76 1.82 -2.90
N LEU A 6 9.17 1.49 -4.04
CA LEU A 6 7.79 1.85 -4.38
C LEU A 6 6.87 0.65 -4.14
N VAL A 7 6.01 0.77 -3.14
CA VAL A 7 5.14 -0.29 -2.63
C VAL A 7 3.71 -0.05 -3.12
N HIS A 8 3.20 -0.98 -3.92
CA HIS A 8 1.88 -0.88 -4.53
C HIS A 8 0.73 -1.12 -3.55
N GLY A 9 -0.47 -0.72 -3.97
CA GLY A 9 -1.73 -0.95 -3.27
C GLY A 9 -2.35 -2.33 -3.53
N ALA A 10 -3.59 -2.52 -3.08
CA ALA A 10 -4.28 -3.80 -3.16
C ALA A 10 -4.52 -4.24 -4.61
N TRP A 11 -4.51 -5.55 -4.86
CA TRP A 11 -4.66 -6.25 -6.15
C TRP A 11 -3.60 -5.96 -7.22
N HIS A 12 -2.80 -4.91 -7.05
CA HIS A 12 -1.76 -4.51 -7.98
C HIS A 12 -0.50 -5.36 -7.82
N GLY A 13 0.51 -5.08 -8.64
CA GLY A 13 1.89 -5.56 -8.50
C GLY A 13 2.87 -4.42 -8.77
N GLY A 14 4.18 -4.69 -8.66
CA GLY A 14 5.22 -3.70 -8.92
C GLY A 14 5.14 -3.04 -10.30
N TRP A 15 4.49 -3.71 -11.26
CA TRP A 15 4.20 -3.19 -12.59
C TRP A 15 3.44 -1.86 -12.61
N CYS A 16 2.66 -1.52 -11.57
CA CYS A 16 1.91 -0.26 -11.54
C CYS A 16 2.84 0.95 -11.44
N TRP A 17 4.06 0.75 -10.96
CA TRP A 17 5.08 1.78 -10.82
C TRP A 17 5.97 1.90 -12.06
N ARG A 18 5.73 1.14 -13.14
CA ARG A 18 6.61 1.09 -14.33
C ARG A 18 7.05 2.48 -14.81
N ASP A 19 6.10 3.38 -15.01
CA ASP A 19 6.37 4.69 -15.61
C ASP A 19 7.04 5.66 -14.61
N VAL A 20 6.63 5.60 -13.34
CA VAL A 20 7.27 6.36 -12.24
C VAL A 20 8.71 5.89 -12.03
N ALA A 21 8.93 4.58 -11.99
CA ALA A 21 10.26 3.99 -11.84
C ALA A 21 11.16 4.33 -13.02
N ALA A 22 10.63 4.33 -14.26
CA ALA A 22 11.38 4.77 -15.43
C ALA A 22 11.83 6.24 -15.31
N ALA A 23 10.92 7.13 -14.92
CA ALA A 23 11.22 8.56 -14.73
C ALA A 23 12.27 8.80 -13.62
N LEU A 24 12.13 8.14 -12.46
CA LEU A 24 13.08 8.25 -11.36
C LEU A 24 14.46 7.69 -11.73
N ARG A 25 14.52 6.56 -12.46
CA ARG A 25 15.78 6.01 -12.96
C ARG A 25 16.45 6.95 -13.97
N ALA A 26 15.68 7.57 -14.86
CA ALA A 26 16.18 8.57 -15.80
C ALA A 26 16.76 9.81 -15.08
N ALA A 27 16.24 10.15 -13.90
CA ALA A 27 16.78 11.19 -13.03
C ALA A 27 18.02 10.75 -12.21
N GLY A 28 18.54 9.54 -12.42
CA GLY A 28 19.74 9.03 -11.75
C GLY A 28 19.51 8.41 -10.38
N HIS A 29 18.28 7.97 -10.08
CA HIS A 29 17.95 7.26 -8.85
C HIS A 29 17.96 5.74 -9.03
N THR A 30 18.19 5.01 -7.93
CA THR A 30 17.93 3.57 -7.87
C THR A 30 16.47 3.36 -7.46
N VAL A 31 15.78 2.41 -8.08
CA VAL A 31 14.36 2.17 -7.82
C VAL A 31 14.07 0.67 -7.77
N ALA A 32 13.53 0.22 -6.64
CA ALA A 32 12.92 -1.09 -6.46
C ALA A 32 11.39 -0.96 -6.46
N THR A 33 10.71 -1.90 -7.11
CA THR A 33 9.25 -1.97 -7.20
C THR A 33 8.80 -3.40 -6.86
N PRO A 34 8.98 -3.84 -5.59
CA PRO A 34 8.67 -5.21 -5.22
C PRO A 34 7.17 -5.52 -5.42
N THR A 35 6.87 -6.73 -5.88
CA THR A 35 5.51 -7.27 -5.91
C THR A 35 5.27 -8.12 -4.66
N HIS A 36 4.13 -7.90 -4.01
CA HIS A 36 3.66 -8.69 -2.89
C HIS A 36 3.34 -10.14 -3.30
N THR A 37 3.54 -11.09 -2.38
CA THR A 37 3.12 -12.49 -2.55
C THR A 37 1.64 -12.58 -2.94
N GLY A 38 1.28 -13.45 -3.88
CA GLY A 38 -0.11 -13.73 -4.21
C GLY A 38 -0.81 -12.70 -5.10
N VAL A 39 -0.11 -11.65 -5.57
CA VAL A 39 -0.64 -10.69 -6.54
C VAL A 39 0.35 -10.40 -7.66
N GLY A 40 -0.12 -9.76 -8.74
CA GLY A 40 0.70 -9.42 -9.89
C GLY A 40 1.42 -10.65 -10.50
N ASP A 41 2.72 -10.51 -10.75
CA ASP A 41 3.59 -11.59 -11.26
C ASP A 41 3.83 -12.73 -10.24
N ARG A 42 3.40 -12.54 -8.98
CA ARG A 42 3.47 -13.53 -7.90
C ARG A 42 2.11 -14.15 -7.57
N ALA A 43 1.11 -14.00 -8.44
CA ALA A 43 -0.24 -14.57 -8.26
C ALA A 43 -0.24 -16.08 -7.97
N HIS A 44 0.72 -16.82 -8.53
CA HIS A 44 0.89 -18.25 -8.31
C HIS A 44 1.30 -18.64 -6.87
N GLN A 45 1.67 -17.66 -6.05
CA GLN A 45 2.01 -17.82 -4.63
C GLN A 45 0.85 -17.39 -3.71
N GLY A 46 -0.36 -17.19 -4.28
CA GLY A 46 -1.54 -16.74 -3.54
C GLY A 46 -2.18 -17.86 -2.71
N GLY A 47 -2.95 -17.44 -1.71
CA GLY A 47 -3.65 -18.32 -0.78
C GLY A 47 -4.33 -17.51 0.32
N ALA A 48 -5.33 -18.09 0.98
CA ALA A 48 -6.06 -17.43 2.07
C ALA A 48 -5.17 -17.15 3.30
N ASP A 49 -4.04 -17.83 3.42
CA ASP A 49 -3.04 -17.71 4.47
C ASP A 49 -2.06 -16.53 4.25
N VAL A 50 -2.08 -15.92 3.07
CA VAL A 50 -1.28 -14.70 2.80
C VAL A 50 -1.83 -13.54 3.61
N THR A 51 -1.01 -12.94 4.47
CA THR A 51 -1.41 -11.87 5.41
C THR A 51 -0.67 -10.56 5.14
N LEU A 52 -1.05 -9.51 5.87
CA LEU A 52 -0.30 -8.25 5.89
C LEU A 52 1.18 -8.47 6.28
N GLN A 53 1.45 -9.39 7.21
CA GLN A 53 2.83 -9.70 7.63
C GLN A 53 3.62 -10.33 6.48
N THR A 54 3.01 -11.18 5.66
CA THR A 54 3.65 -11.73 4.45
C THR A 54 4.12 -10.60 3.53
N HIS A 55 3.27 -9.60 3.28
CA HIS A 55 3.62 -8.47 2.40
C HIS A 55 4.67 -7.52 3.02
N ILE A 56 4.66 -7.34 4.34
CA ILE A 56 5.73 -6.61 5.05
C ILE A 56 7.06 -7.34 4.86
N SER A 57 7.07 -8.67 5.07
CA SER A 57 8.26 -9.49 4.86
C SER A 57 8.77 -9.48 3.42
N ASP A 58 7.87 -9.47 2.42
CA ASP A 58 8.25 -9.38 1.01
C ASP A 58 9.06 -8.11 0.71
N VAL A 59 8.60 -6.96 1.22
CA VAL A 59 9.29 -5.68 0.99
C VAL A 59 10.61 -5.61 1.76
N ILE A 60 10.66 -6.10 3.00
CA ILE A 60 11.91 -6.18 3.77
C ILE A 60 12.93 -7.08 3.04
N ALA A 61 12.51 -8.25 2.59
CA ALA A 61 13.39 -9.19 1.88
C ALA A 61 13.95 -8.57 0.59
N ALA A 62 13.13 -7.83 -0.17
CA ALA A 62 13.60 -7.12 -1.36
C ALA A 62 14.62 -6.01 -1.03
N ILE A 63 14.40 -5.27 0.06
CA ILE A 63 15.34 -4.24 0.53
C ILE A 63 16.68 -4.87 0.96
N GLU A 64 16.62 -5.99 1.68
CA GLU A 64 17.81 -6.69 2.18
C GLU A 64 18.59 -7.38 1.07
N ALA A 65 17.91 -8.02 0.11
CA ALA A 65 18.56 -8.70 -1.02
C ALA A 65 19.35 -7.75 -1.91
N GLU A 66 18.89 -6.50 -2.04
CA GLU A 66 19.53 -5.44 -2.81
C GLU A 66 20.44 -4.55 -1.93
N GLU A 67 20.64 -4.92 -0.67
CA GLU A 67 21.46 -4.21 0.32
C GLU A 67 21.14 -2.71 0.45
N LEU A 68 19.87 -2.33 0.23
CA LEU A 68 19.47 -0.93 0.16
C LEU A 68 19.53 -0.26 1.55
N GLN A 69 20.09 0.96 1.58
CA GLN A 69 20.22 1.81 2.76
C GLN A 69 19.71 3.22 2.44
N ASP A 70 19.38 4.00 3.48
CA ASP A 70 18.96 5.40 3.37
C ASP A 70 17.82 5.60 2.34
N ILE A 71 16.80 4.74 2.44
CA ILE A 71 15.75 4.59 1.42
C ILE A 71 14.63 5.62 1.56
N VAL A 72 14.04 5.99 0.43
CA VAL A 72 12.72 6.61 0.34
C VAL A 72 11.70 5.50 0.13
N LEU A 73 10.94 5.21 1.18
CA LEU A 73 9.92 4.16 1.16
C LEU A 73 8.56 4.79 0.85
N VAL A 74 7.98 4.46 -0.30
CA VAL A 74 6.73 5.04 -0.79
C VAL A 74 5.65 3.97 -0.81
N GLY A 75 4.52 4.20 -0.16
CA GLY A 75 3.38 3.28 -0.14
C GLY A 75 2.14 3.95 -0.71
N HIS A 76 1.48 3.29 -1.67
CA HIS A 76 0.21 3.75 -2.23
C HIS A 76 -0.99 2.95 -1.71
N SER A 77 -2.07 3.61 -1.31
CA SER A 77 -3.32 2.95 -0.87
C SER A 77 -3.06 1.93 0.26
N TYR A 78 -3.43 0.66 0.08
CA TYR A 78 -3.08 -0.47 0.96
C TYR A 78 -1.57 -0.55 1.26
N GLY A 79 -0.72 -0.13 0.32
CA GLY A 79 0.73 -0.08 0.50
C GLY A 79 1.15 0.75 1.72
N GLY A 80 0.32 1.71 2.16
CA GLY A 80 0.46 2.41 3.43
C GLY A 80 0.58 1.46 4.64
N MET A 81 -0.31 0.46 4.72
CA MET A 81 -0.27 -0.56 5.78
C MET A 81 1.07 -1.30 5.80
N VAL A 82 1.57 -1.65 4.61
CA VAL A 82 2.81 -2.39 4.43
C VAL A 82 4.01 -1.53 4.83
N ILE A 83 4.12 -0.31 4.29
CA ILE A 83 5.27 0.55 4.55
C ILE A 83 5.37 0.97 6.03
N THR A 84 4.25 1.07 6.76
CA THR A 84 4.28 1.33 8.20
C THR A 84 4.97 0.18 8.94
N GLY A 85 4.62 -1.07 8.62
CA GLY A 85 5.26 -2.25 9.21
C GLY A 85 6.73 -2.39 8.81
N VAL A 86 7.06 -2.11 7.55
CA VAL A 86 8.45 -2.13 7.07
C VAL A 86 9.29 -1.08 7.78
N ALA A 87 8.80 0.16 7.91
CA ALA A 87 9.52 1.23 8.57
C ALA A 87 9.77 0.95 10.06
N ASP A 88 8.80 0.35 10.76
CA ASP A 88 8.95 -0.05 12.16
C ASP A 88 10.04 -1.12 12.36
N ARG A 89 10.22 -2.03 11.39
CA ARG A 89 11.27 -3.08 11.45
C ARG A 89 12.65 -2.59 11.01
N LEU A 90 12.70 -1.71 10.01
CA LEU A 90 13.98 -1.25 9.42
C LEU A 90 14.52 0.04 10.05
N GLY A 91 13.69 0.80 10.76
CA GLY A 91 14.06 1.99 11.51
C GLY A 91 14.92 2.97 10.70
N ALA A 92 16.15 3.20 11.18
CA ALA A 92 17.08 4.18 10.62
C ALA A 92 17.48 3.94 9.14
N ARG A 93 17.23 2.75 8.57
CA ARG A 93 17.44 2.53 7.13
C ARG A 93 16.44 3.30 6.27
N VAL A 94 15.28 3.66 6.82
CA VAL A 94 14.26 4.45 6.14
C VAL A 94 14.51 5.94 6.40
N ARG A 95 15.00 6.64 5.37
CA ARG A 95 15.23 8.09 5.43
C ARG A 95 13.91 8.84 5.44
N SER A 96 13.06 8.54 4.47
CA SER A 96 11.78 9.23 4.26
C SER A 96 10.69 8.19 4.03
N LEU A 97 9.57 8.34 4.75
CA LEU A 97 8.39 7.50 4.63
C LEU A 97 7.27 8.29 3.97
N VAL A 98 6.88 7.90 2.76
CA VAL A 98 5.94 8.64 1.91
C VAL A 98 4.66 7.83 1.74
N TYR A 99 3.55 8.40 2.21
CA TYR A 99 2.20 7.87 2.03
C TYR A 99 1.56 8.59 0.85
N LEU A 100 1.41 7.92 -0.29
CA LEU A 100 0.73 8.46 -1.47
C LEU A 100 -0.70 7.93 -1.50
N ASP A 101 -1.71 8.75 -1.19
CA ASP A 101 -3.11 8.32 -1.16
C ASP A 101 -3.28 6.99 -0.42
N ALA A 102 -2.79 6.95 0.81
CA ALA A 102 -2.54 5.70 1.51
C ALA A 102 -3.10 5.69 2.92
N PHE A 103 -3.37 4.48 3.41
CA PHE A 103 -3.75 4.26 4.79
C PHE A 103 -2.55 4.51 5.72
N VAL A 104 -2.81 5.15 6.87
CA VAL A 104 -1.78 5.42 7.89
C VAL A 104 -2.21 4.78 9.21
N PRO A 105 -1.95 3.47 9.40
CA PRO A 105 -2.39 2.73 10.59
C PRO A 105 -1.60 3.08 11.85
N GLU A 106 -2.27 2.93 12.98
CA GLU A 106 -1.66 2.77 14.30
C GLU A 106 -1.53 1.27 14.64
N SER A 107 -0.71 0.96 15.64
CA SER A 107 -0.52 -0.43 16.09
C SER A 107 -1.86 -1.02 16.55
N GLY A 108 -2.16 -2.24 16.10
CA GLY A 108 -3.40 -2.95 16.36
C GLY A 108 -4.52 -2.69 15.36
N GLN A 109 -4.34 -1.78 14.38
CA GLN A 109 -5.36 -1.51 13.37
C GLN A 109 -5.18 -2.38 12.12
N SER A 110 -6.29 -2.94 11.62
CA SER A 110 -6.37 -3.55 10.29
C SER A 110 -6.85 -2.54 9.24
N LEU A 111 -6.75 -2.88 7.95
CA LEU A 111 -7.30 -2.02 6.90
C LEU A 111 -8.82 -1.88 7.05
N ILE A 112 -9.52 -2.97 7.40
CA ILE A 112 -10.97 -2.93 7.63
C ILE A 112 -11.33 -1.97 8.75
N ASP A 113 -10.55 -1.91 9.83
CA ASP A 113 -10.78 -0.95 10.91
C ASP A 113 -10.60 0.49 10.40
N LEU A 114 -9.59 0.73 9.57
CA LEU A 114 -9.39 2.04 8.95
C LEU A 114 -10.52 2.42 8.00
N VAL A 115 -11.04 1.49 7.20
CA VAL A 115 -12.20 1.76 6.32
C VAL A 115 -13.42 2.19 7.14
N LYS A 116 -13.67 1.56 8.29
CA LYS A 116 -14.79 1.92 9.19
C LYS A 116 -14.68 3.34 9.75
N VAL A 117 -13.48 3.85 9.99
CA VAL A 117 -13.27 5.19 10.58
C VAL A 117 -13.09 6.30 9.53
N THR A 118 -12.72 5.94 8.31
CA THR A 118 -12.38 6.90 7.25
C THR A 118 -13.53 7.20 6.28
N LEU A 119 -14.54 6.33 6.21
CA LEU A 119 -15.70 6.46 5.34
C LEU A 119 -17.02 6.55 6.14
N PRO A 120 -18.09 7.12 5.57
CA PRO A 120 -19.43 7.02 6.15
C PRO A 120 -19.83 5.57 6.40
N ALA A 121 -20.58 5.30 7.48
CA ALA A 121 -20.83 3.95 7.98
C ALA A 121 -21.45 3.02 6.91
N GLU A 122 -22.41 3.52 6.14
CA GLU A 122 -23.09 2.77 5.08
C GLU A 122 -22.13 2.45 3.92
N VAL A 123 -21.27 3.39 3.56
CA VAL A 123 -20.25 3.22 2.51
C VAL A 123 -19.20 2.21 2.96
N ALA A 124 -18.70 2.34 4.19
CA ALA A 124 -17.76 1.39 4.78
C ALA A 124 -18.35 -0.02 4.83
N ALA A 125 -19.60 -0.17 5.28
CA ALA A 125 -20.29 -1.45 5.33
C ALA A 125 -20.43 -2.08 3.93
N GLY A 126 -20.72 -1.28 2.90
CA GLY A 126 -20.77 -1.74 1.51
C GLY A 126 -19.44 -2.30 1.00
N PHE A 127 -18.33 -1.57 1.20
CA PHE A 127 -17.00 -2.05 0.81
C PHE A 127 -16.60 -3.32 1.57
N ILE A 128 -16.75 -3.31 2.90
CA ILE A 128 -16.40 -4.46 3.75
C ILE A 128 -17.24 -5.68 3.36
N GLY A 129 -18.54 -5.52 3.15
CA GLY A 129 -19.42 -6.57 2.67
C GLY A 129 -18.95 -7.16 1.34
N ALA A 130 -18.64 -6.33 0.35
CA ALA A 130 -18.15 -6.79 -0.96
C ALA A 130 -16.82 -7.55 -0.87
N PHE A 131 -15.90 -7.11 0.00
CA PHE A 131 -14.65 -7.83 0.27
C PHE A 131 -14.91 -9.22 0.85
N HIS A 132 -15.75 -9.30 1.88
CA HIS A 132 -16.10 -10.59 2.48
C HIS A 132 -16.85 -11.50 1.51
N ASP A 133 -17.80 -10.95 0.74
CA ASP A 133 -18.62 -11.72 -0.20
C ASP A 133 -17.79 -12.30 -1.34
N SER A 134 -16.87 -11.53 -1.93
CA SER A 134 -15.99 -12.02 -2.98
C SER A 134 -14.98 -13.05 -2.48
N ALA A 135 -14.59 -12.99 -1.21
CA ALA A 135 -13.66 -13.93 -0.59
C ALA A 135 -14.29 -15.22 -0.04
N ARG A 136 -15.62 -15.38 -0.12
CA ARG A 136 -16.36 -16.48 0.56
C ARG A 136 -15.83 -17.88 0.25
N GLU A 137 -15.43 -18.15 -0.99
CA GLU A 137 -15.06 -19.51 -1.41
C GLU A 137 -13.59 -19.83 -1.14
N ALA A 138 -12.69 -18.91 -1.49
CA ALA A 138 -11.24 -19.16 -1.50
C ALA A 138 -10.46 -18.30 -0.50
N GLY A 139 -11.13 -17.44 0.26
CA GLY A 139 -10.48 -16.41 1.09
C GLY A 139 -9.83 -15.29 0.27
N LEU A 140 -10.06 -15.22 -1.04
CA LEU A 140 -9.45 -14.25 -1.95
C LEU A 140 -10.49 -13.25 -2.45
N MET A 141 -10.28 -11.97 -2.14
CA MET A 141 -11.10 -10.87 -2.62
C MET A 141 -10.87 -10.63 -4.10
N ALA A 142 -11.95 -10.54 -4.88
CA ALA A 142 -11.89 -10.16 -6.28
C ALA A 142 -11.35 -8.71 -6.44
N PRO A 143 -10.62 -8.41 -7.51
CA PRO A 143 -10.20 -7.04 -7.79
C PRO A 143 -11.38 -6.10 -8.00
N ILE A 144 -11.20 -4.85 -7.56
CA ILE A 144 -12.09 -3.75 -7.93
C ILE A 144 -11.76 -3.32 -9.39
N PRO A 145 -12.76 -3.04 -10.24
CA PRO A 145 -12.52 -2.55 -11.59
C PRO A 145 -11.70 -1.24 -11.62
N ALA A 146 -10.82 -1.11 -12.61
CA ALA A 146 -9.96 0.06 -12.81
C ALA A 146 -10.75 1.38 -12.88
N GLU A 147 -11.96 1.34 -13.43
CA GLU A 147 -12.86 2.50 -13.45
C GLU A 147 -13.18 3.04 -12.05
N ALA A 148 -13.41 2.16 -11.07
CA ALA A 148 -13.73 2.57 -9.70
C ALA A 148 -12.52 3.17 -8.96
N PHE A 149 -11.30 2.94 -9.45
CA PHE A 149 -10.09 3.64 -9.03
C PHE A 149 -9.85 4.99 -9.77
N GLY A 150 -10.78 5.41 -10.63
CA GLY A 150 -10.61 6.63 -11.43
C GLY A 150 -9.55 6.50 -12.54
N ILE A 151 -9.17 5.29 -12.94
CA ILE A 151 -8.19 5.07 -14.02
C ILE A 151 -8.78 5.58 -15.34
N LYS A 152 -7.97 6.32 -16.10
CA LYS A 152 -8.34 6.86 -17.42
C LYS A 152 -8.76 5.72 -18.37
N PRO A 153 -9.80 5.91 -19.21
CA PRO A 153 -10.35 4.88 -20.08
C PRO A 153 -9.30 4.09 -20.88
N GLU A 154 -8.31 4.76 -21.45
CA GLU A 154 -7.24 4.16 -22.26
C GLU A 154 -6.35 3.16 -21.48
N ASN A 155 -6.33 3.26 -20.14
CA ASN A 155 -5.50 2.42 -19.27
C ASN A 155 -6.29 1.34 -18.53
N ARG A 156 -7.63 1.39 -18.50
CA ARG A 156 -8.46 0.49 -17.67
C ARG A 156 -8.22 -0.98 -18.00
N ALA A 157 -8.32 -1.35 -19.28
CA ALA A 157 -8.08 -2.72 -19.73
C ALA A 157 -6.64 -3.22 -19.47
N TRP A 158 -5.68 -2.30 -19.27
CA TRP A 158 -4.31 -2.65 -18.90
C TRP A 158 -4.15 -2.93 -17.41
N VAL A 159 -4.86 -2.17 -16.56
CA VAL A 159 -4.94 -2.39 -15.11
C VAL A 159 -5.74 -3.66 -14.81
N ASP A 160 -6.96 -3.76 -15.35
CA ASP A 160 -7.90 -4.85 -15.04
C ASP A 160 -7.29 -6.24 -15.32
N ARG A 161 -6.61 -6.41 -16.45
CA ARG A 161 -5.99 -7.71 -16.80
C ARG A 161 -4.78 -8.10 -15.95
N ARG A 162 -4.27 -7.18 -15.13
CA ARG A 162 -3.10 -7.40 -14.26
C ARG A 162 -3.47 -7.50 -12.79
N CYS A 163 -4.60 -6.93 -12.41
CA CYS A 163 -5.14 -7.12 -11.07
C CYS A 163 -5.67 -8.54 -10.94
N VAL A 164 -5.28 -9.21 -9.86
CA VAL A 164 -5.67 -10.59 -9.56
C VAL A 164 -6.24 -10.64 -8.14
N PRO A 165 -7.02 -11.68 -7.77
CA PRO A 165 -7.57 -11.79 -6.43
C PRO A 165 -6.49 -11.73 -5.33
N GLN A 166 -6.80 -11.06 -4.22
CA GLN A 166 -5.90 -10.87 -3.08
C GLN A 166 -6.51 -11.46 -1.81
N SER A 167 -5.72 -12.09 -0.95
CA SER A 167 -6.22 -12.65 0.32
C SER A 167 -6.91 -11.62 1.20
N LEU A 168 -8.12 -11.95 1.67
CA LEU A 168 -8.86 -11.15 2.66
C LEU A 168 -8.07 -11.00 3.97
N ALA A 169 -7.22 -11.97 4.32
CA ALA A 169 -6.40 -11.90 5.53
C ALA A 169 -5.42 -10.71 5.51
N THR A 170 -5.05 -10.21 4.33
CA THR A 170 -4.24 -8.98 4.21
C THR A 170 -4.99 -7.73 4.66
N PHE A 171 -6.33 -7.74 4.63
CA PHE A 171 -7.18 -6.60 5.02
C PHE A 171 -7.65 -6.69 6.48
N THR A 172 -7.74 -7.90 7.03
CA THR A 172 -8.21 -8.16 8.40
C THR A 172 -7.08 -8.30 9.42
N THR A 173 -5.86 -8.65 9.00
CA THR A 173 -4.72 -8.77 9.92
C THR A 173 -4.27 -7.39 10.39
N PRO A 174 -4.21 -7.12 11.70
CA PRO A 174 -3.75 -5.84 12.20
C PRO A 174 -2.23 -5.69 12.00
N VAL A 175 -1.78 -4.46 11.80
CA VAL A 175 -0.34 -4.16 11.89
C VAL A 175 0.07 -4.13 13.35
N LEU A 176 1.14 -4.83 13.72
CA LEU A 176 1.68 -4.83 15.08
C LEU A 176 3.05 -4.15 15.08
N LEU A 177 3.10 -2.95 15.65
CA LEU A 177 4.29 -2.12 15.73
C LEU A 177 5.00 -2.33 17.06
N SER A 178 6.33 -2.42 17.03
CA SER A 178 7.19 -2.59 18.20
C SER A 178 7.77 -1.27 18.73
N GLY A 179 7.42 -0.14 18.11
CA GLY A 179 7.96 1.18 18.51
C GLY A 179 9.35 1.42 17.94
N GLY A 180 9.61 0.95 16.72
CA GLY A 180 10.85 1.21 15.99
C GLY A 180 11.12 2.70 15.83
N ALA A 181 12.38 3.04 15.57
CA ALA A 181 12.79 4.43 15.38
C ALA A 181 11.97 5.07 14.25
N ALA A 182 11.36 6.23 14.54
CA ALA A 182 10.63 6.98 13.54
C ALA A 182 11.57 7.40 12.39
N PRO A 183 11.12 7.35 11.13
CA PRO A 183 11.90 7.84 10.00
C PRO A 183 12.15 9.35 10.16
N ARG A 184 13.23 9.84 9.55
CA ARG A 184 13.63 11.26 9.66
C ARG A 184 12.57 12.19 9.10
N GLU A 185 11.90 11.74 8.03
CA GLU A 185 10.86 12.51 7.36
C GLU A 185 9.63 11.63 7.12
N ARG A 186 8.45 12.19 7.38
CA ARG A 186 7.17 11.60 6.95
C ARG A 186 6.47 12.56 6.02
N VAL A 187 6.05 12.05 4.88
CA VAL A 187 5.34 12.82 3.86
C VAL A 187 4.02 12.14 3.58
N TYR A 188 2.95 12.91 3.52
CA TYR A 188 1.67 12.46 3.00
C TYR A 188 1.42 13.21 1.69
N MET A 189 1.00 12.53 0.65
CA MET A 189 0.66 13.11 -0.64
C MET A 189 -0.78 12.70 -0.97
N LEU A 190 -1.68 13.67 -1.05
CA LEU A 190 -3.08 13.45 -1.43
C LEU A 190 -3.25 13.68 -2.94
N ALA A 191 -3.86 12.73 -3.64
CA ALA A 191 -4.47 12.92 -4.95
C ALA A 191 -5.99 13.07 -4.78
N ASP A 192 -6.54 14.23 -5.16
CA ASP A 192 -7.85 14.69 -4.71
C ASP A 192 -9.02 14.28 -5.61
N GLY A 193 -8.75 13.54 -6.69
CA GLY A 193 -9.72 13.18 -7.74
C GLY A 193 -10.65 11.99 -7.45
N TRP A 194 -10.49 11.28 -6.34
CA TRP A 194 -11.35 10.15 -5.94
C TRP A 194 -12.29 10.55 -4.79
N ASP A 195 -13.60 10.27 -4.93
CA ASP A 195 -14.62 10.64 -3.93
C ASP A 195 -15.80 9.64 -3.92
N PRO A 196 -16.30 9.19 -2.75
CA PRO A 196 -15.75 9.41 -1.40
C PRO A 196 -14.40 8.71 -1.23
N SER A 197 -13.38 9.46 -0.81
CA SER A 197 -12.02 8.93 -0.57
C SER A 197 -11.73 8.79 0.94
N PRO A 198 -11.28 7.61 1.41
CA PRO A 198 -10.82 7.42 2.78
C PRO A 198 -9.53 8.21 3.07
N PHE A 199 -8.81 8.67 2.03
CA PHE A 199 -7.50 9.28 2.16
C PHE A 199 -7.55 10.75 2.58
N ARG A 200 -8.68 11.43 2.34
CA ARG A 200 -8.91 12.80 2.84
C ARG A 200 -8.89 12.86 4.36
N HIS A 201 -9.37 11.80 5.03
CA HIS A 201 -9.30 11.69 6.49
C HIS A 201 -7.85 11.78 7.00
N PHE A 202 -6.92 11.06 6.37
CA PHE A 202 -5.53 11.06 6.79
C PHE A 202 -4.83 12.38 6.48
N ALA A 203 -5.05 12.96 5.29
CA ALA A 203 -4.51 14.27 4.96
C ALA A 203 -4.91 15.33 6.01
N ALA A 204 -6.21 15.41 6.33
CA ALA A 204 -6.73 16.35 7.32
C ALA A 204 -6.19 16.08 8.75
N ARG A 205 -6.05 14.80 9.14
CA ARG A 205 -5.51 14.43 10.46
C ARG A 205 -4.03 14.79 10.61
N LEU A 206 -3.27 14.70 9.52
CA LEU A 206 -1.80 14.87 9.51
C LEU A 206 -1.35 16.30 9.19
N GLU A 207 -2.24 17.12 8.64
CA GLU A 207 -1.96 18.53 8.39
C GLU A 207 -1.54 19.26 9.68
N GLY A 208 -0.41 19.97 9.62
CA GLY A 208 0.15 20.71 10.75
C GLY A 208 0.75 19.85 11.88
N GLN A 209 0.70 18.52 11.78
CA GLN A 209 1.26 17.64 12.81
C GLN A 209 2.80 17.65 12.79
N PRO A 210 3.46 17.67 13.96
CA PRO A 210 4.91 17.62 14.03
C PRO A 210 5.53 16.41 13.29
N GLY A 211 6.53 16.69 12.47
CA GLY A 211 7.25 15.67 11.71
C GLY A 211 6.47 15.09 10.53
N TRP A 212 5.40 15.76 10.08
CA TRP A 212 4.70 15.47 8.83
C TRP A 212 4.81 16.64 7.86
N ARG A 213 4.94 16.30 6.58
CA ARG A 213 4.76 17.23 5.45
C ARG A 213 3.59 16.73 4.60
N LEU A 214 2.65 17.61 4.31
CA LEU A 214 1.55 17.39 3.39
C LEU A 214 1.85 18.05 2.03
#